data_AF-A0A7C8ZJR8-F1
#
_entry.id   AF-A0A7C8ZJR8-F1
#
_cell.length_a   1.000
_cell.length_b   1.000
_cell.length_c   1.000
_cell.angle_alpha   90.00
_cell.angle_beta   90.00
_cell.angle_gamma   90.00
#
_symmetry.space_group_name_H-M   'P 1'
#
loop_
_entity.id
_entity.type
_entity.pdbx_description
1 polymer ?
#
loop_
_entity_poly.entity_id
_entity_poly.type
_entity_poly.pdbx_seq_one_letter_code
_entity_poly.pdbx_strand_id
1 'polypeptide(L)'
;TENGPPEWHPASPEIKAACKAAADYCKKNGKNISTVALQYSLSNKDISTVLVGMNAVWQVEENVSAALELQATGKDEKTLAEVEAILKPVKNQTWPSGIQKC
;
A
#
# COMPACT_ATOMS: atom_id res chain seq x y z
N THR A 1 -3.46 2.66 3.59
CA THR A 1 -4.03 2.19 4.87
C THR A 1 -5.54 2.31 4.81
N GLU A 2 -6.27 1.71 5.75
CA GLU A 2 -7.75 1.71 5.76
C GLU A 2 -8.37 3.10 5.97
N ASN A 3 -7.67 4.00 6.68
CA ASN A 3 -8.20 5.33 7.02
C ASN A 3 -8.20 6.30 5.83
N GLY A 4 -7.51 5.95 4.74
CA GLY A 4 -7.31 6.85 3.61
C GLY A 4 -6.45 8.08 3.96
N PRO A 5 -6.21 8.97 2.98
CA PRO A 5 -5.50 10.21 3.20
C PRO A 5 -6.41 11.27 3.86
N PRO A 6 -5.84 12.28 4.54
CA PRO A 6 -6.59 13.44 5.02
C PRO A 6 -7.16 14.26 3.85
N GLU A 7 -8.18 15.08 4.13
CA GLU A 7 -8.90 15.86 3.10
C GLU A 7 -7.97 16.77 2.28
N TRP A 8 -6.98 17.37 2.94
CA TRP A 8 -6.00 18.28 2.34
C TRP A 8 -4.94 17.59 1.45
N HIS A 9 -4.95 16.26 1.34
CA HIS A 9 -3.94 15.54 0.55
C HIS A 9 -4.02 15.91 -0.95
N PRO A 10 -2.89 16.21 -1.62
CA PRO A 10 -2.89 16.79 -2.98
C PRO A 10 -3.13 15.79 -4.13
N ALA A 11 -3.23 14.49 -3.83
CA ALA A 11 -3.57 13.47 -4.82
C ALA A 11 -4.89 13.79 -5.54
N SER A 12 -4.94 13.50 -6.83
CA SER A 12 -6.14 13.71 -7.64
C SER A 12 -7.32 12.86 -7.13
N PRO A 13 -8.57 13.25 -7.43
CA PRO A 13 -9.75 12.46 -7.08
C PRO A 13 -9.68 11.01 -7.59
N GLU A 14 -9.09 10.79 -8.77
CA GLU A 14 -8.95 9.48 -9.39
C GLU A 14 -7.98 8.59 -8.61
N ILE A 15 -6.82 9.12 -8.20
CA ILE A 15 -5.86 8.39 -7.34
C ILE A 15 -6.51 8.04 -6.01
N LYS A 16 -7.18 9.00 -5.37
CA LYS A 16 -7.88 8.77 -4.08
C LYS A 16 -8.94 7.68 -4.22
N ALA A 17 -9.75 7.73 -5.29
CA ALA A 17 -10.80 6.75 -5.55
C ALA A 17 -10.25 5.34 -5.81
N ALA A 18 -9.21 5.21 -6.64
CA ALA A 18 -8.58 3.91 -6.92
C ALA A 18 -7.93 3.30 -5.67
N CYS A 19 -7.19 4.09 -4.89
CA CYS A 19 -6.61 3.65 -3.62
C CYS A 19 -7.69 3.23 -2.62
N LYS A 20 -8.80 3.96 -2.54
CA LYS A 20 -9.94 3.59 -1.70
C LYS A 20 -10.58 2.27 -2.17
N ALA A 21 -10.79 2.10 -3.47
CA ALA A 21 -11.35 0.88 -4.04
C ALA A 21 -10.47 -0.35 -3.74
N ALA A 22 -9.14 -0.21 -3.82
CA ALA A 22 -8.20 -1.27 -3.46
C ALA A 22 -8.27 -1.61 -1.96
N ALA A 23 -8.33 -0.59 -1.09
CA ALA A 23 -8.48 -0.80 0.35
C ALA A 23 -9.81 -1.48 0.71
N ASP A 24 -10.92 -1.04 0.12
CA ASP A 24 -12.24 -1.64 0.29
C ASP A 24 -12.28 -3.08 -0.21
N TYR A 25 -11.60 -3.39 -1.33
CA TYR A 25 -11.47 -4.75 -1.84
C TYR A 25 -10.74 -5.65 -0.83
N CYS A 26 -9.57 -5.23 -0.34
CA CYS A 26 -8.83 -6.00 0.67
C CYS A 26 -9.70 -6.24 1.90
N LYS A 27 -10.35 -5.20 2.42
CA LYS A 27 -11.22 -5.28 3.60
C LYS A 27 -12.36 -6.29 3.42
N LYS A 28 -13.04 -6.27 2.26
CA LYS A 28 -14.11 -7.23 1.93
C LYS A 28 -13.63 -8.69 1.89
N ASN A 29 -12.35 -8.90 1.61
CA ASN A 29 -11.73 -10.23 1.56
C ASN A 29 -10.98 -10.59 2.86
N GLY A 30 -11.17 -9.84 3.94
CA GLY A 30 -10.51 -10.10 5.22
C GLY A 30 -9.00 -9.85 5.19
N LYS A 31 -8.54 -8.97 4.31
CA LYS A 31 -7.12 -8.61 4.13
C LYS A 31 -6.88 -7.15 4.49
N ASN A 32 -5.69 -6.85 5.00
CA ASN A 32 -5.23 -5.48 5.22
C ASN A 32 -4.39 -5.02 4.01
N ILE A 33 -4.80 -3.92 3.38
CA ILE A 33 -4.09 -3.35 2.22
C ILE A 33 -2.63 -2.98 2.54
N SER A 34 -2.35 -2.59 3.79
CA SER A 34 -1.00 -2.23 4.23
C SER A 34 -0.08 -3.45 4.26
N THR A 35 -0.60 -4.60 4.74
CA THR A 35 0.10 -5.90 4.69
C THR A 35 0.41 -6.29 3.25
N VAL A 36 -0.58 -6.24 2.36
CA VAL A 36 -0.40 -6.58 0.93
C VAL A 36 0.67 -5.68 0.28
N ALA A 37 0.62 -4.37 0.52
CA ALA A 37 1.59 -3.42 -0.03
C ALA A 37 3.01 -3.64 0.49
N LEU A 38 3.17 -3.94 1.79
CA LEU A 38 4.47 -4.23 2.37
C LEU A 38 5.04 -5.54 1.83
N GLN A 39 4.22 -6.60 1.76
CA GLN A 39 4.64 -7.89 1.20
C GLN A 39 5.02 -7.78 -0.28
N TYR A 40 4.27 -7.00 -1.07
CA TYR A 40 4.63 -6.70 -2.45
C TYR A 40 6.01 -6.05 -2.54
N SER A 41 6.28 -5.03 -1.72
CA SER A 41 7.54 -4.30 -1.73
C SER A 41 8.73 -5.19 -1.35
N LEU A 42 8.58 -5.99 -0.29
CA LEU A 42 9.61 -6.92 0.20
C LEU A 42 9.85 -8.12 -0.73
N SER A 43 8.91 -8.41 -1.63
CA SER A 43 9.06 -9.49 -2.61
C SER A 43 10.04 -9.16 -3.73
N ASN A 44 10.34 -7.89 -3.96
CA ASN A 44 11.31 -7.48 -4.96
C ASN A 44 12.74 -7.68 -4.43
N LYS A 45 13.46 -8.66 -5.00
CA LYS A 45 14.82 -9.01 -4.59
C LYS A 45 15.90 -8.02 -5.03
N ASP A 46 15.57 -7.11 -5.95
CA ASP A 46 16.49 -6.05 -6.38
C ASP A 46 16.54 -4.87 -5.39
N ILE A 47 15.62 -4.84 -4.41
CA ILE A 47 15.53 -3.79 -3.39
C ILE A 47 16.05 -4.35 -2.06
N SER A 48 17.19 -3.83 -1.59
CA SER A 48 17.84 -4.32 -0.35
C SER A 48 17.06 -3.98 0.93
N THR A 49 16.40 -2.83 0.97
CA THR A 49 15.71 -2.32 2.17
C THR A 49 14.41 -1.62 1.79
N VAL A 50 13.34 -1.92 2.53
CA VAL A 50 12.05 -1.22 2.45
C VAL A 50 11.86 -0.40 3.72
N LEU A 51 11.87 0.92 3.60
CA LEU A 51 11.62 1.84 4.71
C LEU A 51 10.11 2.10 4.84
N VAL A 52 9.54 1.77 5.99
CA VAL A 52 8.12 2.00 6.31
C VAL A 52 7.96 3.02 7.45
N GLY A 53 6.97 3.90 7.32
CA GLY A 53 6.59 4.86 8.35
C GLY A 53 5.30 4.43 9.07
N MET A 54 5.20 4.77 10.35
CA MET A 54 4.02 4.50 11.18
C MET A 54 3.89 5.52 12.30
N ASN A 55 2.71 5.68 12.87
CA ASN A 55 2.43 6.64 13.95
C ASN A 55 1.98 5.99 15.26
N ALA A 56 1.89 4.66 15.31
CA ALA A 56 1.53 3.92 16.50
C ALA A 56 2.36 2.65 16.65
N VAL A 57 2.59 2.22 17.89
CA VAL A 57 3.45 1.06 18.21
C VAL A 57 2.91 -0.25 17.65
N TRP A 58 1.59 -0.47 17.71
CA TRP A 58 0.97 -1.69 17.18
C TRP A 58 1.20 -1.87 15.67
N GLN A 59 1.38 -0.79 14.91
CA GLN A 59 1.70 -0.86 13.48
C GLN A 59 3.12 -1.40 13.24
N VAL A 60 4.04 -1.25 14.20
CA VAL A 60 5.37 -1.88 14.16
C VAL A 60 5.18 -3.40 14.16
N GLU A 61 4.36 -3.91 15.07
CA GLU A 61 4.09 -5.34 15.21
C GLU A 61 3.41 -5.90 13.95
N GLU A 62 2.44 -5.18 13.37
CA GLU A 62 1.82 -5.56 12.09
C GLU A 62 2.82 -5.60 10.94
N ASN A 63 3.69 -4.59 10.83
CA ASN A 63 4.71 -4.53 9.77
C ASN A 63 5.72 -5.68 9.90
N VAL A 64 6.17 -5.98 11.12
CA VAL A 64 7.08 -7.12 11.39
C VAL A 64 6.38 -8.44 11.07
N SER A 65 5.14 -8.62 11.51
CA SER A 65 4.36 -9.84 11.24
C SER A 65 4.17 -10.06 9.74
N ALA A 66 3.80 -9.02 8.99
CA ALA A 66 3.67 -9.08 7.52
C ALA A 66 4.96 -9.53 6.82
N ALA A 67 6.12 -9.06 7.29
CA ALA A 67 7.42 -9.43 6.74
C ALA A 67 7.81 -10.89 7.07
N LEU A 68 7.51 -11.36 8.28
CA LEU A 68 7.74 -12.74 8.70
C LEU A 68 6.81 -13.71 7.95
N GLU A 69 5.53 -13.36 7.83
CA GLU A 69 4.54 -14.12 7.06
C GLU A 69 4.98 -14.29 5.60
N LEU A 70 5.47 -13.23 4.95
CA LEU A 70 5.99 -13.31 3.59
C LEU A 70 7.10 -14.36 3.46
N GLN A 71 8.01 -14.42 4.42
CA GLN A 71 9.12 -15.39 4.40
C GLN A 71 8.62 -16.82 4.64
N ALA A 72 7.60 -17.00 5.49
CA ALA A 72 7.08 -18.30 5.87
C ALA A 72 6.12 -18.90 4.84
N THR A 73 5.17 -18.12 4.35
CA THR A 73 4.03 -18.61 3.54
C THR A 73 3.92 -17.93 2.17
N GLY A 74 4.73 -16.92 1.89
CA GLY A 74 4.64 -16.13 0.67
C GLY A 74 3.55 -15.06 0.73
N LYS A 75 3.31 -14.39 -0.40
CA LYS A 75 2.25 -13.39 -0.54
C LYS A 75 0.99 -14.00 -1.16
N ASP A 76 -0.15 -13.41 -0.85
CA ASP A 76 -1.42 -13.77 -1.47
C ASP A 76 -1.48 -13.23 -2.91
N GLU A 77 -1.03 -14.05 -3.88
CA GLU A 77 -0.96 -13.68 -5.29
C GLU A 77 -2.32 -13.31 -5.88
N LYS A 78 -3.40 -13.93 -5.41
CA LYS A 78 -4.76 -13.63 -5.89
C LYS A 78 -5.19 -12.24 -5.45
N THR A 79 -5.05 -11.94 -4.15
CA THR A 79 -5.37 -10.62 -3.61
C THR A 79 -4.51 -9.55 -4.27
N LEU A 80 -3.22 -9.83 -4.49
CA LEU A 80 -2.31 -8.90 -5.13
C LEU A 80 -2.73 -8.58 -6.58
N ALA A 81 -3.01 -9.59 -7.40
CA ALA A 81 -3.40 -9.39 -8.80
C ALA A 81 -4.67 -8.52 -8.94
N GLU A 82 -5.63 -8.69 -8.04
CA GLU A 82 -6.87 -7.91 -8.02
C GLU A 82 -6.62 -6.46 -7.59
N VAL A 83 -5.75 -6.25 -6.57
CA VAL A 83 -5.30 -4.91 -6.18
C VAL A 83 -4.56 -4.21 -7.35
N GLU A 84 -3.68 -4.91 -8.05
CA GLU A 84 -2.99 -4.37 -9.22
C GLU A 84 -3.96 -4.00 -10.36
N ALA A 85 -4.99 -4.81 -10.59
CA ALA A 85 -6.02 -4.52 -11.58
C ALA A 85 -6.81 -3.25 -11.22
N ILE A 86 -7.18 -3.08 -9.95
CA ILE A 86 -7.87 -1.88 -9.44
C ILE A 86 -6.99 -0.63 -9.60
N LEU A 87 -5.69 -0.74 -9.30
CA LEU A 87 -4.75 0.38 -9.35
C LEU A 87 -4.21 0.67 -10.76
N LYS A 88 -4.42 -0.23 -11.74
CA LYS A 88 -3.91 -0.11 -13.11
C LYS A 88 -4.14 1.25 -13.77
N PRO A 89 -5.32 1.90 -13.67
CA PRO A 89 -5.57 3.19 -14.31
C PRO A 89 -4.73 4.34 -13.75
N VAL A 90 -4.30 4.24 -12.50
CA VAL A 90 -3.53 5.28 -11.79
C VAL A 90 -2.07 4.87 -11.53
N LYS A 91 -1.65 3.72 -12.06
CA LYS A 91 -0.29 3.20 -11.87
C LYS A 91 0.72 4.21 -12.43
N ASN A 92 1.79 4.45 -11.67
CA ASN A 92 2.85 5.42 -11.97
C ASN A 92 2.41 6.90 -12.01
N GLN A 93 1.19 7.22 -11.55
CA GLN A 93 0.79 8.60 -11.30
C GLN A 93 1.23 9.03 -9.91
N THR A 94 1.51 10.32 -9.75
CA THR A 94 1.90 10.95 -8.49
C THR A 94 1.27 12.33 -8.39
N TRP A 95 1.50 13.01 -7.27
CA TRP A 95 1.09 14.40 -7.05
C TRP A 95 2.31 15.30 -6.88
N PRO A 96 2.17 16.61 -7.17
CA PRO A 96 3.22 17.59 -6.86
C PRO A 96 3.59 17.55 -5.37
N SER A 97 4.88 17.53 -5.07
CA SER A 97 5.42 17.60 -3.71
C SER A 97 6.67 18.49 -3.68
N GLY A 98 6.95 19.09 -2.52
CA GLY A 98 8.04 20.05 -2.34
C GLY A 98 7.68 21.48 -2.79
N ILE A 99 8.61 22.42 -2.57
CA ILE A 99 8.48 23.80 -3.02
C ILE A 99 8.68 23.82 -4.54
N GLN A 100 7.70 24.28 -5.31
CA GLN A 100 7.91 24.64 -6.70
C GLN A 100 8.95 25.77 -6.74
N LYS A 101 10.14 25.48 -7.27
CA LYS A 101 11.10 26.55 -7.57
C LYS A 101 10.44 27.47 -8.60
N CYS A 102 10.34 28.75 -8.23
CA CYS A 102 9.96 29.86 -9.11
C CYS A 102 10.87 29.91 -10.35
#